data_AF-A0A1H2J4C9-F1
#
_entry.id   AF-A0A1H2J4C9-F1
#
_cell.length_a   1.000
_cell.length_b   1.000
_cell.length_c   1.000
_cell.angle_alpha   90.00
_cell.angle_beta   90.00
_cell.angle_gamma   90.00
#
_symmetry.space_group_name_H-M   'P 1'
#
loop_
_entity.id
_entity.type
_entity.pdbx_description
1 polymer ?
#
loop_
_entity_poly.entity_id
_entity_poly.type
_entity_poly.pdbx_seq_one_letter_code
_entity_poly.pdbx_strand_id
1 'polypeptide(L)'
;MYSTTIYDTLRNDLEEKVISHNLVNESINIKCKRLLPRQAIGRHKHDYYSIIKGKKFMVEADFLQVKGQGFTDAFENRAYNIKDILSMNRSTKRNRVSFVAGLNAAYRYLGLTDKTIY
;
A
#
# COMPACT_ATOMS: atom_id res chain seq x y z
N MET A 1 26.79 -12.56 2.53
CA MET A 1 25.35 -12.89 2.53
C MET A 1 24.59 -11.61 2.77
N TYR A 2 23.84 -11.10 1.77
CA TYR A 2 22.99 -9.93 2.00
C TYR A 2 21.87 -10.34 2.97
N SER A 3 21.70 -9.57 4.05
CA SER A 3 20.58 -9.75 4.97
C SER A 3 19.28 -9.48 4.20
N THR A 4 18.38 -10.46 4.14
CA THR A 4 17.05 -10.32 3.53
C THR A 4 16.31 -9.19 4.25
N THR A 5 15.89 -8.16 3.53
CA THR A 5 15.15 -7.06 4.14
C THR A 5 13.72 -7.51 4.45
N ILE A 6 13.07 -6.88 5.43
CA ILE A 6 11.65 -7.13 5.72
C ILE A 6 10.78 -6.95 4.47
N TYR A 7 11.15 -6.02 3.60
CA TYR A 7 10.49 -5.82 2.34
C TYR A 7 10.63 -7.06 1.46
N ASP A 8 11.81 -7.65 1.31
CA ASP A 8 11.97 -8.85 0.47
C ASP A 8 11.10 -10.01 0.98
N THR A 9 11.02 -10.21 2.29
CA THR A 9 10.11 -11.19 2.91
C THR A 9 8.65 -10.93 2.54
N LEU A 10 8.16 -9.70 2.72
CA LEU A 10 6.78 -9.33 2.38
C LEU A 10 6.49 -9.47 0.88
N ARG A 11 7.49 -9.22 0.03
CA ARG A 11 7.34 -9.39 -1.42
C ARG A 11 7.16 -10.85 -1.78
N ASN A 12 8.02 -11.71 -1.23
CA ASN A 12 7.98 -13.14 -1.52
C ASN A 12 6.67 -13.76 -1.03
N ASP A 13 6.19 -13.37 0.15
CA ASP A 13 4.89 -13.84 0.67
C ASP A 13 3.73 -13.33 -0.21
N LEU A 14 3.73 -12.05 -0.62
CA LEU A 14 2.73 -11.54 -1.56
C LEU A 14 2.76 -12.28 -2.90
N GLU A 15 3.95 -12.57 -3.42
CA GLU A 15 4.13 -13.32 -4.67
C GLU A 15 3.53 -14.73 -4.55
N GLU A 16 3.83 -15.44 -3.46
CA GLU A 16 3.25 -16.75 -3.16
C GLU A 16 1.71 -16.70 -3.05
N LYS A 17 1.16 -15.69 -2.36
CA LYS A 17 -0.30 -15.54 -2.23
C LYS A 17 -0.97 -15.22 -3.57
N VAL A 18 -0.38 -14.36 -4.38
CA VAL A 18 -0.91 -14.03 -5.71
C VAL A 18 -0.90 -15.26 -6.62
N ILE A 19 0.16 -16.07 -6.59
CA ILE A 19 0.26 -17.31 -7.38
C ILE A 19 -0.75 -18.36 -6.88
N SER A 20 -0.77 -18.67 -5.58
CA SER A 20 -1.63 -19.71 -5.01
C SER A 20 -3.13 -19.44 -5.20
N HIS A 21 -3.53 -18.18 -5.30
CA HIS A 21 -4.93 -17.78 -5.51
C HIS A 21 -5.26 -17.49 -6.99
N ASN A 22 -4.37 -17.83 -7.93
CA ASN A 22 -4.53 -17.60 -9.38
C ASN A 22 -4.75 -16.13 -9.77
N LEU A 23 -4.21 -15.19 -9.00
CA LEU A 23 -4.37 -13.74 -9.19
C LEU A 23 -3.34 -13.13 -10.16
N VAL A 24 -2.44 -13.94 -10.73
CA VAL A 24 -1.34 -13.48 -11.60
C VAL A 24 -1.84 -12.95 -12.95
N ASN A 25 -2.95 -13.49 -13.46
CA ASN A 25 -3.52 -13.15 -14.77
C ASN A 25 -4.74 -12.22 -14.68
N GLU A 26 -5.32 -12.08 -13.50
CA GLU A 26 -6.32 -11.05 -13.24
C GLU A 26 -5.60 -9.69 -13.31
N SER A 27 -6.10 -8.80 -14.17
CA SER A 27 -5.57 -7.44 -14.30
C SER A 27 -5.92 -6.64 -13.06
N ILE A 28 -5.15 -6.87 -12.01
CA ILE A 28 -5.20 -6.09 -10.79
C ILE A 28 -4.64 -4.73 -11.15
N ASN A 29 -5.49 -3.71 -11.10
CA ASN A 29 -5.07 -2.35 -11.29
C ASN A 29 -5.10 -1.63 -9.94
N ILE A 30 -3.93 -1.53 -9.32
CA ILE A 30 -3.75 -0.78 -8.08
C ILE A 30 -3.75 0.71 -8.40
N LYS A 31 -4.87 1.35 -8.10
CA LYS A 31 -5.01 2.81 -8.23
C LYS A 31 -4.57 3.47 -6.93
N CYS A 32 -3.41 4.11 -6.95
CA CYS A 32 -2.92 4.91 -5.83
C CYS A 32 -3.45 6.35 -5.92
N LYS A 33 -4.11 6.84 -4.87
CA LYS A 33 -4.45 8.26 -4.70
C LYS A 33 -4.00 8.80 -3.35
N ARG A 34 -3.66 10.09 -3.33
CA ARG A 34 -3.41 10.86 -2.11
C ARG A 34 -4.71 11.15 -1.36
N LEU A 35 -4.75 10.82 -0.07
CA LEU A 35 -5.74 11.28 0.90
C LEU A 35 -5.12 12.39 1.77
N LEU A 36 -5.89 13.46 1.98
CA LEU A 36 -5.54 14.52 2.92
C LEU A 36 -5.59 13.99 4.36
N PRO A 37 -4.81 14.56 5.31
CA PRO A 37 -4.90 14.21 6.72
C PRO A 37 -6.34 14.17 7.24
N ARG A 38 -7.16 15.19 6.92
CA ARG A 38 -8.58 15.21 7.29
C ARG A 38 -9.38 13.99 6.79
N GLN A 39 -9.07 13.48 5.61
CA GLN A 39 -9.73 12.30 5.02
C GLN A 39 -9.20 10.99 5.63
N ALA A 40 -7.96 11.01 6.08
CA ALA A 40 -7.24 9.87 6.64
C ALA A 40 -7.56 9.58 8.11
N ILE A 41 -7.76 10.63 8.92
CA ILE A 41 -7.92 10.49 10.38
C ILE A 41 -9.23 11.12 10.91
N GLY A 42 -10.01 11.78 10.04
CA GLY A 42 -11.26 12.44 10.40
C GLY A 42 -11.07 13.85 10.98
N ARG A 43 -12.12 14.39 11.63
CA ARG A 43 -12.11 15.73 12.26
C ARG A 43 -11.67 15.62 13.72
N HIS A 44 -10.53 16.19 14.07
CA HIS A 44 -10.05 16.25 15.45
C HIS A 44 -10.30 17.62 16.09
N LYS A 45 -10.47 17.64 17.42
CA LYS A 45 -10.60 18.88 18.22
C LYS A 45 -9.25 19.51 18.61
N HIS A 46 -8.14 18.79 18.41
CA HIS A 46 -6.79 19.23 18.79
C HIS A 46 -5.76 18.94 17.68
N ASP A 47 -4.91 19.92 17.36
CA ASP A 47 -3.94 19.92 16.24
C ASP A 47 -2.64 19.13 16.50
N TYR A 48 -2.67 18.08 17.33
CA TYR A 48 -1.46 17.41 17.82
C TYR A 48 -1.11 16.07 17.17
N TYR A 49 -1.70 15.71 16.02
CA TYR A 49 -1.20 14.54 15.28
C TYR A 49 0.03 14.94 14.45
N SER A 50 1.11 14.17 14.56
CA SER A 50 2.35 14.36 13.78
C SER A 50 2.11 14.33 12.25
N ILE A 51 0.97 13.80 11.81
CA ILE A 51 0.48 13.83 10.42
C ILE A 51 0.02 15.24 10.01
N ILE A 52 -0.59 15.99 10.95
CA ILE A 52 -1.08 17.36 10.73
C ILE A 52 0.07 18.37 10.75
N LYS A 53 1.08 18.15 11.61
CA LYS A 53 2.21 19.09 11.77
C LYS A 53 3.27 19.02 10.67
N GLY A 54 3.21 18.06 9.74
CA GLY A 54 4.15 18.04 8.62
C GLY A 54 3.75 17.08 7.52
N LYS A 55 3.61 17.62 6.29
CA LYS A 55 3.83 17.07 4.93
C LYS A 55 3.58 15.56 4.65
N LYS A 56 2.95 14.80 5.54
CA LYS A 56 2.68 13.37 5.39
C LYS A 56 1.28 13.18 4.86
N PHE A 57 1.19 12.42 3.79
CA PHE A 57 -0.01 12.04 3.11
C PHE A 57 -0.28 10.56 3.32
N MET A 58 -1.55 10.20 3.21
CA MET A 58 -1.96 8.80 3.11
C MET A 58 -2.15 8.47 1.62
N VAL A 59 -1.69 7.30 1.21
CA VAL A 59 -1.90 6.73 -0.11
C VAL A 59 -2.88 5.59 0.05
N GLU A 60 -3.94 5.59 -0.76
CA GLU A 60 -4.91 4.50 -0.84
C GLU A 60 -4.74 3.77 -2.15
N ALA A 61 -4.57 2.45 -2.07
CA ALA A 61 -4.62 1.49 -3.17
C ALA A 61 -6.04 0.89 -3.27
N ASP A 62 -6.47 0.57 -4.48
CA ASP A 62 -7.68 -0.21 -4.77
C ASP A 62 -7.28 -1.50 -5.48
N PHE A 63 -7.57 -2.64 -4.88
CA PHE A 63 -7.35 -3.97 -5.43
C PHE A 63 -8.70 -4.69 -5.46
N LEU A 64 -9.25 -4.91 -6.66
CA LEU A 64 -10.54 -5.60 -6.81
C LEU A 64 -11.65 -5.02 -5.90
N GLN A 65 -11.77 -3.69 -5.86
CA GLN A 65 -12.70 -2.92 -5.03
C GLN A 65 -12.43 -2.96 -3.51
N VAL A 66 -11.38 -3.67 -3.08
CA VAL A 66 -10.90 -3.69 -1.71
C VAL A 66 -9.76 -2.68 -1.57
N LYS A 67 -9.88 -1.75 -0.62
CA LYS A 67 -8.82 -0.75 -0.40
C LYS A 67 -7.78 -1.20 0.62
N GLY A 68 -6.59 -0.63 0.49
CA GLY A 68 -5.51 -0.70 1.48
C GLY A 68 -4.73 0.61 1.50
N GLN A 69 -4.26 1.02 2.68
CA GLN A 69 -3.65 2.34 2.87
C GLN A 69 -2.18 2.26 3.31
N GLY A 70 -1.40 3.30 3.00
CA GLY A 70 -0.03 3.49 3.47
C GLY A 70 0.28 4.98 3.71
N PHE A 71 1.19 5.29 4.64
CA PHE A 71 1.53 6.67 5.00
C PHE A 71 2.92 7.06 4.47
N THR A 72 3.07 8.27 3.94
CA THR A 72 4.31 8.73 3.31
C THR A 72 4.43 10.26 3.29
N ASP A 73 5.62 10.79 3.08
CA ASP A 73 5.85 12.20 2.70
C ASP A 73 6.12 12.38 1.19
N ALA A 74 6.21 11.29 0.43
CA ALA A 74 6.44 11.27 -1.01
C ALA A 74 5.63 10.15 -1.68
N PHE A 75 4.85 10.48 -2.71
CA PHE A 75 4.03 9.53 -3.47
C PHE A 75 3.96 9.91 -4.95
N GLU A 76 3.38 9.03 -5.76
CA GLU A 76 2.89 9.34 -7.11
C GLU A 76 1.47 8.79 -7.27
N ASN A 77 0.63 9.49 -8.04
CA ASN A 77 -0.68 8.97 -8.43
C ASN A 77 -0.51 8.17 -9.70
N ARG A 78 -0.52 6.84 -9.57
CA ARG A 78 -0.33 5.94 -10.70
C ARG A 78 -1.15 4.67 -10.53
N ALA A 79 -1.60 4.15 -11.66
CA ALA A 79 -2.17 2.83 -11.81
C ALA A 79 -1.03 1.83 -12.02
N TYR A 80 -0.96 0.80 -11.19
CA TYR A 80 0.02 -0.28 -11.31
C TYR A 80 -0.66 -1.61 -11.51
N ASN A 81 -0.03 -2.52 -12.23
CA ASN A 81 -0.40 -3.93 -12.17
C ASN A 81 0.25 -4.61 -10.93
N ILE A 82 -0.28 -5.77 -10.50
CA ILE A 82 0.31 -6.49 -9.34
C ILE A 82 1.77 -6.92 -9.60
N LYS A 83 2.13 -7.20 -10.86
CA LYS A 83 3.51 -7.54 -11.26
C LYS A 83 4.45 -6.34 -11.13
N ASP A 84 3.99 -5.13 -11.41
CA ASP A 84 4.73 -3.89 -11.20
C ASP A 84 4.99 -3.74 -9.71
N ILE A 85 3.99 -4.00 -8.86
CA ILE A 85 4.12 -3.92 -7.40
C ILE A 85 5.11 -4.96 -6.86
N LEU A 86 5.09 -6.18 -7.39
CA LEU A 86 6.02 -7.26 -7.03
C LEU A 86 7.47 -6.96 -7.48
N SER A 87 7.65 -6.40 -8.67
CA SER A 87 8.96 -6.10 -9.26
C SER A 87 9.50 -4.71 -8.92
N MET A 88 8.71 -3.84 -8.31
CA MET A 88 9.08 -2.46 -8.00
C MET A 88 10.29 -2.40 -7.06
N ASN A 89 11.29 -1.60 -7.42
CA ASN A 89 12.43 -1.33 -6.56
C ASN A 89 11.99 -0.50 -5.33
N ARG A 90 12.16 -1.05 -4.11
CA ARG A 90 11.69 -0.43 -2.85
C ARG A 90 12.71 0.46 -2.15
N SER A 91 13.73 0.94 -2.87
CA SER A 91 14.72 1.89 -2.34
C SER A 91 14.14 3.27 -2.04
N THR A 92 13.13 3.71 -2.79
CA THR A 92 12.54 5.04 -2.65
C THR A 92 11.29 5.02 -1.75
N LYS A 93 11.03 6.13 -1.03
CA LYS A 93 9.82 6.27 -0.21
C LYS A 93 8.53 6.15 -1.04
N ARG A 94 8.53 6.70 -2.26
CA ARG A 94 7.41 6.61 -3.22
C ARG A 94 7.07 5.17 -3.57
N ASN A 95 8.08 4.36 -3.83
CA ASN A 95 7.87 2.96 -4.19
C ASN A 95 7.46 2.13 -2.96
N ARG A 96 8.05 2.41 -1.79
CA ARG A 96 7.67 1.73 -0.55
C ARG A 96 6.21 1.93 -0.19
N VAL A 97 5.68 3.15 -0.28
CA VAL A 97 4.29 3.40 0.06
C VAL A 97 3.32 2.76 -0.93
N SER A 98 3.62 2.79 -2.24
CA SER A 98 2.81 2.11 -3.25
C SER A 98 2.80 0.60 -3.03
N PHE A 99 3.96 0.01 -2.71
CA PHE A 99 4.06 -1.40 -2.34
C PHE A 99 3.23 -1.73 -1.10
N VAL A 100 3.37 -0.97 -0.01
CA VAL A 100 2.64 -1.21 1.25
C VAL A 100 1.14 -1.05 1.07
N ALA A 101 0.67 0.00 0.38
CA ALA A 101 -0.74 0.19 0.11
C ALA A 101 -1.31 -0.96 -0.73
N GLY A 102 -0.58 -1.40 -1.77
CA GLY A 102 -0.96 -2.53 -2.61
C GLY A 102 -0.99 -3.86 -1.85
N LEU A 103 0.02 -4.14 -1.04
CA LEU A 103 0.09 -5.30 -0.14
C LEU A 103 -1.13 -5.34 0.79
N ASN A 104 -1.43 -4.21 1.44
CA ASN A 104 -2.55 -4.07 2.35
C ASN A 104 -3.91 -4.31 1.67
N ALA A 105 -4.05 -3.87 0.42
CA ALA A 105 -5.27 -4.09 -0.36
C ALA A 105 -5.43 -5.56 -0.77
N ALA A 106 -4.34 -6.20 -1.24
CA ALA A 106 -4.33 -7.60 -1.62
C ALA A 106 -4.57 -8.54 -0.43
N TYR A 107 -3.93 -8.30 0.72
CA TYR A 107 -4.12 -9.16 1.91
C TYR A 107 -5.52 -9.04 2.48
N ARG A 108 -6.10 -7.84 2.41
CA ARG A 108 -7.50 -7.63 2.80
C ARG A 108 -8.46 -8.33 1.83
N TYR A 109 -8.19 -8.30 0.52
CA TYR A 109 -8.97 -9.03 -0.47
C TYR A 109 -8.95 -10.55 -0.20
N LEU A 110 -7.78 -11.08 0.18
CA LEU A 110 -7.60 -12.48 0.54
C LEU A 110 -8.16 -12.86 1.93
N GLY A 111 -8.68 -11.90 2.70
CA GLY A 111 -9.15 -12.14 4.08
C GLY A 111 -8.03 -12.46 5.08
N LEU A 112 -6.77 -12.20 4.73
CA LEU A 112 -5.59 -12.47 5.58
C LEU A 112 -5.33 -11.35 6.59
N THR A 113 -5.83 -10.15 6.32
CA THR A 113 -5.78 -9.02 7.25
C THR A 113 -7.09 -8.25 7.24
N ASP A 114 -7.54 -7.84 8.41
CA ASP A 114 -8.58 -6.84 8.60
C ASP A 114 -7.96 -5.54 9.14
N LYS A 115 -8.66 -4.40 8.98
CA LYS A 115 -8.24 -3.06 9.47
C LYS A 115 -6.99 -2.45 8.79
N THR A 116 -6.81 -2.69 7.49
CA THR A 116 -5.83 -1.95 6.66
C THR A 116 -6.38 -0.63 6.07
N ILE A 117 -7.57 -0.24 6.53
CA ILE A 117 -8.27 1.03 6.31
C ILE A 117 -8.79 1.47 7.69
N TYR A 118 -8.65 2.75 8.01
CA TYR A 118 -9.26 3.39 9.18
C TYR A 118 -10.13 4.57 8.76
#